data_AF-A0A3M7PX60-F1
#
_entry.id   AF-A0A3M7PX60-F1
#
_cell.length_a   1.000
_cell.length_b   1.000
_cell.length_c   1.000
_cell.angle_alpha   90.00
_cell.angle_beta   90.00
_cell.angle_gamma   90.00
#
_symmetry.space_group_name_H-M   'P 1'
#
loop_
_entity.id
_entity.type
_entity.pdbx_description
1 polymer ?
#
loop_
_entity_poly.entity_id
_entity_poly.type
_entity_poly.pdbx_seq_one_letter_code
_entity_poly.pdbx_strand_id
1 'polypeptide(L)'
;MKNKKFPALLLFLLHNLNAQYSYIDSPVEDDLTASQNPEYGRLTGDVQNWATIIQNYILQSASDLINKDLTQELFDLANYTVEAKNGEDVVKEVKDTLSNYFSYKQQAAMKIANKAVELYDLYFSSENQIWKNYSGVHELKTDFYRDSDVPNLLPTNMQFSTYFKQKVSFQDSIVKISDEIPRNDAKTIKTVMYTKGLDEYRSYAPVPGSGMGHEFRRLLQ
;
A
#
# COMPACT_ATOMS: atom_id res chain seq x y z
N MET A 1 -36.55 -11.56 -18.31
CA MET A 1 -36.15 -11.09 -19.65
C MET A 1 -35.46 -9.74 -19.51
N LYS A 2 -34.33 -9.58 -20.21
CA LYS A 2 -33.55 -8.35 -20.50
C LYS A 2 -32.30 -8.05 -19.64
N ASN A 3 -31.22 -7.89 -20.41
CA ASN A 3 -29.95 -7.22 -20.17
C ASN A 3 -28.86 -7.94 -19.35
N LYS A 4 -28.37 -9.05 -19.90
CA LYS A 4 -27.02 -9.55 -19.61
C LYS A 4 -26.00 -8.68 -20.38
N LYS A 5 -25.39 -7.70 -19.69
CA LYS A 5 -24.19 -7.03 -20.20
C LYS A 5 -23.05 -8.05 -20.14
N PHE A 6 -22.61 -8.50 -21.31
CA PHE A 6 -21.40 -9.28 -21.48
C PHE A 6 -20.19 -8.52 -20.91
N PRO A 7 -19.18 -9.20 -20.33
CA PRO A 7 -17.96 -8.54 -19.88
C PRO A 7 -17.25 -7.92 -21.09
N ALA A 8 -17.02 -6.60 -21.03
CA ALA A 8 -16.44 -5.80 -22.09
C ALA A 8 -15.08 -6.31 -22.60
N LEU A 9 -14.35 -7.07 -21.77
CA LEU A 9 -13.07 -7.69 -22.14
C LEU A 9 -13.22 -8.77 -23.22
N LEU A 10 -14.33 -9.53 -23.20
CA LEU A 10 -14.60 -10.57 -24.20
C LEU A 10 -15.03 -9.94 -25.54
N LEU A 11 -15.79 -8.84 -25.48
CA LEU A 11 -16.13 -8.02 -26.65
C LEU A 11 -14.90 -7.35 -27.26
N PHE A 12 -13.93 -6.92 -26.45
CA PHE A 12 -12.69 -6.29 -26.91
C PHE A 12 -11.74 -7.30 -27.58
N LEU A 13 -11.68 -8.53 -27.09
CA LEU A 13 -10.92 -9.62 -27.73
C LEU A 13 -11.59 -10.09 -29.03
N LEU A 14 -12.92 -10.16 -29.07
CA LEU A 14 -13.67 -10.48 -30.30
C LEU A 14 -13.58 -9.37 -31.36
N HIS A 15 -13.55 -8.09 -30.95
CA HIS A 15 -13.35 -6.97 -31.88
C HIS A 15 -11.92 -6.90 -32.41
N ASN A 16 -10.90 -7.21 -31.60
CA ASN A 16 -9.51 -7.17 -32.06
C ASN A 16 -9.15 -8.34 -32.99
N LEU A 17 -9.77 -9.51 -32.81
CA LEU A 17 -9.60 -10.63 -33.75
C LEU A 17 -10.28 -10.36 -35.10
N ASN A 18 -11.42 -9.67 -35.13
CA ASN A 18 -12.05 -9.24 -36.38
C ASN A 18 -11.33 -8.04 -37.03
N ALA A 19 -10.67 -7.17 -36.26
CA ALA A 19 -9.97 -6.00 -36.79
C ALA A 19 -8.66 -6.36 -37.52
N GLN A 20 -8.01 -7.46 -37.18
CA GLN A 20 -6.74 -7.87 -37.80
C GLN A 20 -6.87 -8.47 -39.21
N TYR A 21 -8.08 -8.63 -39.75
CA TYR A 21 -8.31 -9.14 -41.11
C TYR A 21 -9.00 -8.14 -42.06
N SER A 22 -8.95 -6.84 -41.76
CA SER A 22 -9.54 -5.80 -42.61
C SER A 22 -8.52 -5.01 -43.46
N TYR A 23 -7.25 -5.42 -43.53
CA TYR A 23 -6.27 -4.66 -44.32
C TYR A 23 -5.13 -5.52 -44.87
N ILE A 24 -5.37 -6.17 -46.01
CA ILE A 24 -4.34 -6.39 -47.04
C ILE A 24 -5.00 -6.11 -48.40
N ASP A 25 -5.36 -4.84 -48.64
CA ASP A 25 -5.48 -4.31 -50.00
C ASP A 25 -4.11 -3.68 -50.33
N SER A 26 -3.21 -4.51 -50.86
CA SER A 26 -2.10 -4.00 -51.66
C SER A 26 -2.58 -3.87 -53.10
N PRO A 27 -2.38 -2.72 -53.78
CA PRO A 27 -2.76 -2.59 -55.17
C PRO A 27 -1.73 -3.36 -56.00
N VAL A 28 -2.06 -4.59 -56.36
CA VAL A 28 -1.33 -5.30 -57.41
C VAL A 28 -1.94 -4.87 -58.73
N GLU A 29 -1.12 -4.20 -59.53
CA GLU A 29 -1.41 -3.79 -60.90
C GLU A 29 -1.99 -4.94 -61.72
N ASP A 30 -2.88 -4.56 -62.65
CA ASP A 30 -3.55 -5.36 -63.67
C ASP A 30 -2.82 -6.64 -64.09
N ASP A 31 -3.36 -7.79 -63.69
CA ASP A 31 -3.37 -8.98 -64.54
C ASP A 31 -4.82 -9.41 -64.78
N LEU A 32 -5.37 -8.88 -65.89
CA LEU A 32 -6.73 -9.08 -66.39
C LEU A 32 -7.02 -10.52 -66.87
N THR A 33 -6.32 -11.54 -66.36
CA THR A 33 -6.53 -12.95 -66.71
C THR A 33 -7.22 -13.79 -65.64
N ALA A 34 -7.43 -13.27 -64.42
CA ALA A 34 -8.04 -14.04 -63.33
C ALA A 34 -9.59 -14.10 -63.37
N SER A 35 -10.27 -13.24 -64.15
CA SER A 35 -11.74 -13.12 -64.11
C SER A 35 -12.53 -14.21 -64.86
N GLN A 36 -11.85 -15.18 -65.50
CA GLN A 36 -12.52 -16.26 -66.24
C GLN A 36 -12.22 -17.67 -65.71
N ASN A 37 -11.54 -17.82 -64.58
CA ASN A 37 -11.34 -19.13 -63.97
C ASN A 37 -12.30 -19.32 -62.78
N PRO A 38 -13.43 -20.05 -62.94
CA PRO A 38 -14.39 -20.31 -61.86
C PRO A 38 -13.78 -21.09 -60.68
N GLU A 39 -12.56 -21.61 -60.84
CA GLU A 39 -11.74 -22.17 -59.76
C GLU A 39 -11.32 -21.14 -58.70
N TYR A 40 -11.00 -19.89 -59.07
CA TYR A 40 -10.49 -18.91 -58.09
C TYR A 40 -11.56 -18.44 -57.11
N GLY A 41 -12.79 -18.17 -57.58
CA GLY A 41 -13.93 -17.83 -56.71
C GLY A 41 -14.37 -19.01 -55.82
N ARG A 42 -14.12 -20.25 -56.27
CA ARG A 42 -14.37 -21.47 -55.51
C ARG A 42 -13.31 -21.63 -54.40
N LEU A 43 -12.04 -21.37 -54.70
CA LEU A 43 -10.93 -21.39 -53.75
C LEU A 43 -11.08 -20.35 -52.64
N THR A 44 -11.50 -19.11 -52.97
CA THR A 44 -11.74 -18.07 -51.95
C THR A 44 -12.90 -18.45 -51.02
N GLY A 45 -13.99 -19.01 -51.57
CA GLY A 45 -15.10 -19.53 -50.78
C GLY A 45 -14.70 -20.72 -49.89
N ASP A 46 -13.87 -21.62 -50.41
CA ASP A 46 -13.34 -22.78 -49.67
C ASP A 46 -12.42 -22.33 -48.53
N VAL A 47 -11.55 -21.33 -48.75
CA VAL A 47 -10.68 -20.76 -47.70
C VAL A 47 -11.51 -20.07 -46.61
N GLN A 48 -12.56 -19.32 -46.96
CA GLN A 48 -13.45 -18.69 -45.97
C GLN A 48 -14.25 -19.74 -45.17
N ASN A 49 -14.71 -20.81 -45.83
CA ASN A 49 -15.37 -21.92 -45.17
C ASN A 49 -14.42 -22.64 -44.20
N TRP A 50 -13.18 -22.91 -44.62
CA TRP A 50 -12.14 -23.48 -43.75
C TRP A 50 -11.81 -22.59 -42.56
N ALA A 51 -11.65 -21.28 -42.79
CA ALA A 51 -11.41 -20.32 -41.71
C ALA A 51 -12.55 -20.34 -40.68
N THR A 52 -13.80 -20.41 -41.15
CA THR A 52 -14.98 -20.50 -40.29
C THR A 52 -14.99 -21.79 -39.47
N ILE A 53 -14.65 -22.93 -40.07
CA ILE A 53 -14.58 -24.23 -39.38
C ILE A 53 -13.49 -24.21 -38.31
N ILE A 54 -12.29 -23.73 -38.66
CA ILE A 54 -11.15 -23.63 -37.73
C ILE A 54 -11.49 -22.70 -36.56
N GLN A 55 -12.11 -21.55 -36.84
CA GLN A 55 -12.52 -20.60 -35.81
C GLN A 55 -13.54 -21.23 -34.84
N ASN A 56 -14.56 -21.91 -35.36
CA ASN A 56 -15.54 -22.60 -34.53
C ASN A 56 -14.91 -23.71 -33.68
N TYR A 57 -13.98 -24.47 -34.26
CA TYR A 57 -13.24 -25.51 -33.54
C TYR A 57 -12.38 -24.94 -32.42
N ILE A 58 -11.68 -23.82 -32.64
CA ILE A 58 -10.88 -23.14 -31.62
C ILE A 58 -11.78 -22.61 -30.50
N LEU A 59 -12.91 -22.00 -30.82
CA LEU A 59 -13.87 -21.50 -29.83
C LEU A 59 -14.45 -22.63 -28.97
N GLN A 60 -14.82 -23.75 -29.61
CA GLN A 60 -15.33 -24.92 -28.92
C GLN A 60 -14.25 -25.55 -28.02
N SER A 61 -13.06 -25.78 -28.57
CA SER A 61 -11.93 -26.33 -27.81
C SER A 61 -11.53 -25.46 -26.63
N ALA A 62 -11.54 -24.12 -26.79
CA ALA A 62 -11.27 -23.18 -25.72
C ALA A 62 -12.38 -23.19 -24.65
N SER A 63 -13.65 -23.28 -25.06
CA SER A 63 -14.78 -23.40 -24.12
C SER A 63 -14.71 -24.68 -23.29
N ASP A 64 -14.37 -25.80 -23.95
CA ASP A 64 -14.25 -27.12 -23.34
C ASP A 64 -13.02 -27.20 -22.42
N LEU A 65 -11.87 -26.66 -22.83
CA LEU A 65 -10.66 -26.60 -22.00
C LEU A 65 -10.84 -25.70 -20.76
N ILE A 66 -11.51 -24.57 -20.91
CA ILE A 66 -11.77 -23.63 -19.81
C ILE A 66 -12.91 -24.15 -18.91
N ASN A 67 -13.63 -25.21 -19.31
CA ASN A 67 -14.80 -25.74 -18.62
C ASN A 67 -15.73 -24.60 -18.16
N LYS A 68 -15.98 -23.67 -19.08
CA LYS A 68 -16.66 -22.41 -18.78
C LYS A 68 -18.03 -22.65 -18.12
N ASP A 69 -18.76 -23.64 -18.63
CA ASP A 69 -20.11 -23.95 -18.16
C ASP A 69 -20.09 -24.53 -16.74
N LEU A 70 -19.17 -25.47 -16.46
CA LEU A 70 -18.95 -25.99 -15.10
C LEU A 70 -18.52 -24.89 -14.13
N THR A 71 -17.63 -23.98 -14.57
CA THR A 71 -17.17 -22.88 -13.74
C THR A 71 -18.29 -21.90 -13.41
N GLN A 72 -19.14 -21.57 -14.40
CA GLN A 72 -20.32 -20.73 -14.18
C GLN A 72 -21.32 -21.41 -13.25
N GLU A 73 -21.56 -22.72 -13.42
CA GLU A 73 -22.43 -23.51 -12.55
C GLU A 73 -21.91 -23.48 -11.10
N LEU A 74 -20.60 -23.63 -10.89
CA LEU A 74 -19.99 -23.52 -9.56
C LEU A 74 -20.15 -22.12 -8.95
N PHE A 75 -20.07 -21.05 -9.75
CA PHE A 75 -20.34 -19.69 -9.28
C PHE A 75 -21.82 -19.46 -8.96
N ASP A 76 -22.73 -20.04 -9.74
CA ASP A 76 -24.18 -19.92 -9.54
C ASP A 76 -24.67 -20.72 -8.33
N LEU A 77 -24.02 -21.86 -8.03
CA LEU A 77 -24.29 -22.69 -6.85
C LEU A 77 -23.60 -22.16 -5.58
N ALA A 78 -22.58 -21.31 -5.72
CA ALA A 78 -21.85 -20.78 -4.58
C ALA A 78 -22.68 -19.76 -3.79
N ASN A 79 -22.63 -19.87 -2.47
CA ASN A 79 -23.36 -19.00 -1.55
C ASN A 79 -22.59 -17.68 -1.32
N TYR A 80 -22.48 -16.84 -2.37
CA TYR A 80 -21.97 -15.48 -2.25
C TYR A 80 -23.10 -14.47 -2.42
N THR A 81 -23.01 -13.35 -1.71
CA THR A 81 -23.93 -12.21 -1.87
C THR A 81 -23.32 -11.21 -2.84
N VAL A 82 -24.07 -10.86 -3.89
CA VAL A 82 -23.65 -9.79 -4.81
C VAL A 82 -23.89 -8.45 -4.13
N GLU A 83 -22.80 -7.76 -3.77
CA GLU A 83 -22.85 -6.43 -3.18
C GLU A 83 -22.58 -5.36 -4.26
N ALA A 84 -23.50 -4.41 -4.39
CA ALA A 84 -23.28 -3.24 -5.23
C ALA A 84 -22.44 -2.21 -4.45
N LYS A 85 -21.19 -2.01 -4.86
CA LYS A 85 -20.33 -0.96 -4.29
C LYS A 85 -20.60 0.37 -4.99
N ASN A 86 -20.99 1.38 -4.23
CA ASN A 86 -21.08 2.76 -4.71
C ASN A 86 -19.70 3.43 -4.57
N GLY A 87 -19.12 3.87 -5.69
CA GLY A 87 -17.80 4.51 -5.70
C GLY A 87 -17.76 5.81 -4.88
N GLU A 88 -18.86 6.57 -4.82
CA GLU A 88 -18.91 7.81 -4.05
C GLU A 88 -18.85 7.54 -2.54
N ASP A 89 -19.55 6.51 -2.08
CA ASP A 89 -19.56 6.10 -0.67
C ASP A 89 -18.17 5.60 -0.23
N VAL A 90 -17.50 4.83 -1.08
CA VAL A 90 -16.11 4.36 -0.81
C VAL A 90 -15.14 5.53 -0.73
N VAL A 91 -15.24 6.50 -1.64
CA VAL A 91 -14.37 7.70 -1.61
C VAL A 91 -14.60 8.50 -0.34
N LYS A 92 -15.87 8.65 0.09
CA LYS A 92 -16.23 9.32 1.32
C LYS A 92 -15.65 8.60 2.54
N GLU A 93 -15.80 7.29 2.63
CA GLU A 93 -15.27 6.47 3.72
C GLU A 93 -13.75 6.58 3.84
N VAL A 94 -13.04 6.50 2.71
CA VAL A 94 -11.57 6.66 2.66
C VAL A 94 -11.17 8.06 3.13
N LYS A 95 -11.89 9.09 2.67
CA LYS A 95 -11.63 10.48 3.07
C LYS A 95 -11.83 10.66 4.58
N ASP A 96 -12.90 10.13 5.14
CA ASP A 96 -13.21 10.25 6.57
C ASP A 96 -12.16 9.50 7.41
N THR A 97 -11.77 8.30 6.98
CA THR A 97 -10.72 7.49 7.64
C THR A 97 -9.38 8.23 7.66
N LEU A 98 -8.96 8.81 6.54
CA LEU A 98 -7.71 9.58 6.46
C LEU A 98 -7.77 10.86 7.29
N SER A 99 -8.91 11.58 7.23
CA SER A 99 -9.11 12.80 8.00
C SER A 99 -9.02 12.54 9.50
N ASN A 100 -9.62 11.44 9.97
CA ASN A 100 -9.51 11.00 11.36
C ASN A 100 -8.07 10.64 11.71
N TYR A 101 -7.38 9.87 10.87
CA TYR A 101 -5.98 9.50 11.09
C TYR A 101 -5.08 10.74 11.27
N PHE A 102 -5.17 11.73 10.38
CA PHE A 102 -4.38 12.95 10.48
C PHE A 102 -4.76 13.79 11.71
N SER A 103 -6.04 13.87 12.03
CA SER A 103 -6.53 14.57 13.23
C SER A 103 -5.93 13.98 14.51
N TYR A 104 -5.89 12.65 14.64
CA TYR A 104 -5.26 11.99 15.79
C TYR A 104 -3.75 12.25 15.85
N LYS A 105 -3.06 12.22 14.69
CA LYS A 105 -1.62 12.53 14.63
C LYS A 105 -1.33 13.97 15.04
N GLN A 106 -2.14 14.92 14.57
CA GLN A 106 -2.03 16.33 14.93
C GLN A 106 -2.21 16.54 16.44
N GLN A 107 -3.26 15.95 17.02
CA GLN A 107 -3.51 16.05 18.46
C GLN A 107 -2.37 15.46 19.29
N ALA A 108 -1.85 14.30 18.90
CA ALA A 108 -0.70 13.68 19.58
C ALA A 108 0.55 14.56 19.48
N ALA A 109 0.84 15.11 18.29
CA ALA A 109 1.96 16.01 18.08
C ALA A 109 1.84 17.29 18.92
N MET A 110 0.64 17.89 18.98
CA MET A 110 0.38 19.09 19.78
C MET A 110 0.55 18.84 21.28
N LYS A 111 0.10 17.67 21.78
CA LYS A 111 0.34 17.28 23.18
C LYS A 111 1.83 17.18 23.50
N ILE A 112 2.61 16.53 22.63
CA ILE A 112 4.06 16.40 22.79
C ILE A 112 4.73 17.77 22.75
N ALA A 113 4.35 18.63 21.79
CA ALA A 113 4.91 19.97 21.64
C ALA A 113 4.64 20.85 22.87
N ASN A 114 3.39 20.89 23.35
CA ASN A 114 3.03 21.65 24.55
C ASN A 114 3.81 21.16 25.78
N LYS A 115 3.98 19.82 25.92
CA LYS A 115 4.75 19.26 27.03
C LYS A 115 6.24 19.55 26.91
N ALA A 116 6.79 19.56 25.69
CA ALA A 116 8.19 19.93 25.46
C ALA A 116 8.45 21.39 25.90
N VAL A 117 7.53 22.31 25.63
CA VAL A 117 7.62 23.70 26.11
C VAL A 117 7.57 23.75 27.64
N GLU A 118 6.61 23.07 28.26
CA GLU A 118 6.51 23.02 29.73
C GLU A 118 7.77 22.46 30.39
N LEU A 119 8.31 21.36 29.87
CA LEU A 119 9.55 20.75 30.37
C LEU A 119 10.77 21.65 30.10
N TYR A 120 10.82 22.29 28.94
CA TYR A 120 11.87 23.27 28.65
C TYR A 120 11.84 24.40 29.67
N ASP A 121 10.68 25.02 29.89
CA ASP A 121 10.53 26.12 30.84
C ASP A 121 10.84 25.67 32.28
N LEU A 122 10.42 24.47 32.68
CA LEU A 122 10.74 23.89 33.98
C LEU A 122 12.26 23.74 34.17
N TYR A 123 12.98 23.13 33.22
CA TYR A 123 14.41 22.87 33.34
C TYR A 123 15.29 24.10 33.06
N PHE A 124 14.77 25.10 32.33
CA PHE A 124 15.49 26.33 32.00
C PHE A 124 15.22 27.49 32.95
N SER A 125 14.02 27.56 33.55
CA SER A 125 13.65 28.62 34.48
C SER A 125 13.86 28.23 35.95
N SER A 126 13.88 26.94 36.29
CA SER A 126 14.15 26.53 37.67
C SER A 126 15.64 26.65 38.04
N GLU A 127 15.91 26.99 39.29
CA GLU A 127 17.24 26.90 39.91
C GLU A 127 17.74 25.46 40.05
N ASN A 128 16.99 24.47 39.53
CA ASN A 128 17.29 23.06 39.64
C ASN A 128 18.44 22.69 38.68
N GLN A 129 19.66 23.03 39.11
CA GLN A 129 20.90 22.89 38.36
C GLN A 129 21.49 21.48 38.47
N ILE A 130 20.64 20.44 38.52
CA ILE A 130 21.08 19.04 38.65
C ILE A 130 22.08 18.67 37.53
N TRP A 131 21.91 19.25 36.34
CA TRP A 131 22.81 19.09 35.20
C TRP A 131 24.23 19.62 35.44
N LYS A 132 24.45 20.57 36.36
CA LYS A 132 25.79 21.09 36.70
C LYS A 132 26.66 20.08 37.42
N ASN A 133 26.08 19.02 37.97
CA ASN A 133 26.82 17.95 38.64
C ASN A 133 27.47 16.97 37.65
N TYR A 134 27.25 17.15 36.35
CA TYR A 134 27.75 16.27 35.30
C TYR A 134 28.68 17.04 34.36
N SER A 135 29.84 16.45 34.06
CA SER A 135 30.81 16.98 33.12
C SER A 135 30.53 16.57 31.67
N GLY A 136 29.70 15.55 31.47
CA GLY A 136 29.28 15.07 30.15
C GLY A 136 28.10 14.11 30.18
N VAL A 137 27.46 13.90 29.02
CA VAL A 137 26.29 12.99 28.90
C VAL A 137 26.61 11.54 29.26
N HIS A 138 27.87 11.11 29.15
CA HIS A 138 28.32 9.77 29.48
C HIS A 138 28.26 9.46 30.99
N GLU A 139 28.23 10.49 31.84
CA GLU A 139 28.08 10.36 33.30
C GLU A 139 26.60 10.28 33.73
N LEU A 140 25.67 10.55 32.81
CA LEU A 140 24.25 10.40 33.07
C LEU A 140 23.93 8.92 33.24
N LYS A 141 23.13 8.59 34.26
CA LYS A 141 22.64 7.22 34.48
C LYS A 141 21.82 6.76 33.27
N THR A 142 21.82 5.46 33.01
CA THR A 142 21.06 4.81 31.93
C THR A 142 19.56 5.08 31.98
N ASP A 143 19.04 5.43 33.16
CA ASP A 143 17.64 5.81 33.36
C ASP A 143 17.31 7.17 32.71
N PHE A 144 18.31 8.04 32.56
CA PHE A 144 18.15 9.37 31.95
C PHE A 144 18.69 9.43 30.52
N TYR A 145 19.64 8.56 30.17
CA TYR A 145 20.37 8.65 28.92
C TYR A 145 20.59 7.28 28.28
N ARG A 146 20.09 7.16 27.05
CA ARG A 146 20.30 6.01 26.16
C ARG A 146 20.69 6.55 24.79
N ASP A 147 21.76 6.01 24.22
CA ASP A 147 22.32 6.50 22.96
C ASP A 147 22.23 5.45 21.87
N SER A 148 21.83 5.85 20.66
CA SER A 148 21.82 4.96 19.50
C SER A 148 23.21 4.54 19.07
N ASP A 149 24.22 5.36 19.35
CA ASP A 149 25.59 5.17 18.85
C ASP A 149 26.46 4.36 19.82
N VAL A 150 26.00 4.18 21.07
CA VAL A 150 26.72 3.45 22.10
C VAL A 150 25.93 2.18 22.44
N PRO A 151 26.31 1.00 21.91
CA PRO A 151 25.55 -0.23 22.05
C PRO A 151 25.21 -0.60 23.52
N ASN A 152 26.12 -0.28 24.45
CA ASN A 152 25.95 -0.58 25.87
C ASN A 152 24.88 0.28 26.57
N LEU A 153 24.43 1.38 25.94
CA LEU A 153 23.40 2.27 26.47
C LEU A 153 22.01 2.01 25.88
N LEU A 154 21.89 1.06 24.95
CA LEU A 154 20.61 0.68 24.36
C LEU A 154 19.67 0.05 25.41
N PRO A 155 18.34 0.13 25.22
CA PRO A 155 17.39 -0.59 26.06
C PRO A 155 17.65 -2.10 26.05
N THR A 156 17.60 -2.74 27.22
CA THR A 156 17.86 -4.18 27.36
C THR A 156 16.69 -5.04 26.87
N ASN A 157 15.49 -4.48 26.80
CA ASN A 157 14.24 -5.18 26.52
C ASN A 157 13.68 -4.89 25.11
N MET A 158 14.55 -4.80 24.10
CA MET A 158 14.10 -4.57 22.72
C MET A 158 13.46 -5.82 22.12
N GLN A 159 12.24 -5.66 21.58
CA GLN A 159 11.49 -6.73 20.91
C GLN A 159 11.35 -6.43 19.42
N PHE A 160 11.38 -7.46 18.58
CA PHE A 160 11.15 -7.29 17.15
C PHE A 160 9.70 -6.88 16.89
N SER A 161 9.51 -5.73 16.24
CA SER A 161 8.19 -5.25 15.82
C SER A 161 8.01 -5.48 14.33
N THR A 162 6.93 -6.16 13.95
CA THR A 162 6.54 -6.35 12.54
C THR A 162 6.16 -5.03 11.85
N TYR A 163 5.68 -4.05 12.62
CA TYR A 163 5.35 -2.72 12.13
C TYR A 163 6.61 -1.94 11.72
N PHE A 164 7.62 -1.91 12.59
CA PHE A 164 8.87 -1.18 12.34
C PHE A 164 9.92 -2.00 11.58
N LYS A 165 9.70 -3.32 11.41
CA LYS A 165 10.63 -4.28 10.79
C LYS A 165 12.02 -4.31 11.44
N GLN A 166 12.09 -3.99 12.72
CA GLN A 166 13.32 -3.96 13.51
C GLN A 166 13.03 -4.18 14.99
N LYS A 167 14.08 -4.41 15.78
CA LYS A 167 13.99 -4.45 17.24
C LYS A 167 13.76 -3.04 17.78
N VAL A 168 12.72 -2.86 18.58
CA VAL A 168 12.34 -1.58 19.17
C VAL A 168 12.09 -1.74 20.66
N SER A 169 12.29 -0.67 21.43
CA SER A 169 11.78 -0.55 22.79
C SER A 169 10.57 0.38 22.79
N PHE A 170 9.53 -0.04 23.53
CA PHE A 170 8.33 0.78 23.78
C PHE A 170 8.39 1.48 25.15
N GLN A 171 9.35 1.14 25.99
CA GLN A 171 9.48 1.70 27.35
C GLN A 171 10.35 2.94 27.37
N ASP A 172 11.45 2.94 26.61
CA ASP A 172 12.44 4.00 26.63
C ASP A 172 12.63 4.61 25.24
N SER A 173 12.86 5.93 25.19
CA SER A 173 13.44 6.55 24.00
C SER A 173 14.95 6.38 23.96
N ILE A 174 15.48 6.57 22.75
CA ILE A 174 16.90 6.57 22.46
C ILE A 174 17.20 7.95 21.88
N VAL A 175 18.27 8.57 22.37
CA VAL A 175 18.75 9.85 21.88
C VAL A 175 19.83 9.59 20.84
N LYS A 176 19.74 10.30 19.72
CA LYS A 176 20.81 10.37 18.72
C LYS A 176 21.46 11.75 18.84
N ILE A 177 22.76 11.77 19.12
CA ILE A 177 23.56 13.00 19.15
C ILE A 177 24.48 12.96 17.93
N SER A 178 24.48 14.04 17.14
CA SER A 178 25.39 14.15 15.98
C SER A 178 26.85 14.18 16.43
N ASP A 179 27.75 13.61 15.65
CA ASP A 179 29.18 13.55 15.97
C ASP A 179 29.82 14.94 16.09
N GLU A 180 29.24 15.94 15.43
CA GLU A 180 29.68 17.35 15.47
C GLU A 180 29.31 18.07 16.78
N ILE A 181 28.37 17.53 17.56
CA ILE A 181 27.87 18.19 18.77
C ILE A 181 28.68 17.71 19.98
N PRO A 182 29.34 18.63 20.72
CA PRO A 182 30.10 18.25 21.90
C PRO A 182 29.19 17.64 22.98
N ARG A 183 29.52 16.40 23.36
CA ARG A 183 28.80 15.59 24.36
C ARG A 183 29.06 16.04 25.80
N ASN A 184 30.05 16.91 26.00
CA ASN A 184 30.38 17.56 27.27
C ASN A 184 29.84 19.00 27.37
N ASP A 185 29.18 19.53 26.33
CA ASP A 185 28.56 20.84 26.42
C ASP A 185 27.36 20.80 27.37
N ALA A 186 27.29 21.79 28.27
CA ALA A 186 26.21 21.93 29.24
C ALA A 186 24.83 22.00 28.56
N LYS A 187 24.75 22.59 27.36
CA LYS A 187 23.49 22.64 26.59
C LYS A 187 23.07 21.24 26.12
N THR A 188 24.02 20.40 25.70
CA THR A 188 23.77 19.01 25.30
C THR A 188 23.27 18.19 26.48
N ILE A 189 23.98 18.26 27.61
CA ILE A 189 23.60 17.55 28.86
C ILE A 189 22.19 17.95 29.28
N LYS A 190 21.93 19.26 29.34
CA LYS A 190 20.62 19.80 29.71
C LYS A 190 19.52 19.34 28.76
N THR A 191 19.80 19.32 27.46
CA THR A 191 18.84 18.89 26.43
C THR A 191 18.44 17.43 26.58
N VAL A 192 19.42 16.55 26.81
CA VAL A 192 19.17 15.14 27.07
C VAL A 192 18.30 14.95 28.32
N MET A 193 18.62 15.67 29.40
CA MET A 193 17.92 15.51 30.67
C MET A 193 16.45 15.96 30.62
N TYR A 194 16.13 17.09 29.99
CA TYR A 194 14.73 17.54 29.94
C TYR A 194 13.92 16.72 28.92
N THR A 195 14.51 16.32 27.80
CA THR A 195 13.80 15.54 26.76
C THR A 195 13.44 14.15 27.24
N LYS A 196 14.16 13.57 28.23
CA LYS A 196 13.74 12.33 28.89
C LYS A 196 12.33 12.40 29.49
N GLY A 197 11.90 13.57 29.98
CA GLY A 197 10.55 13.77 30.50
C GLY A 197 9.44 13.57 29.46
N LEU A 198 9.76 13.53 28.16
CA LEU A 198 8.81 13.26 27.09
C LEU A 198 8.44 11.77 26.97
N ASP A 199 9.21 10.86 27.57
CA ASP A 199 8.98 9.41 27.45
C ASP A 199 7.61 9.00 28.02
N GLU A 200 7.17 9.62 29.10
CA GLU A 200 5.86 9.36 29.72
C GLU A 200 4.69 9.67 28.77
N TYR A 201 4.86 10.67 27.89
CA TYR A 201 3.83 11.19 27.00
C TYR A 201 3.84 10.52 25.62
N ARG A 202 4.82 9.66 25.36
CA ARG A 202 4.95 8.90 24.11
C ARG A 202 3.90 7.80 23.97
N SER A 203 3.35 7.31 25.08
CA SER A 203 2.38 6.21 25.17
C SER A 203 1.01 6.49 24.53
N TYR A 204 0.73 7.72 24.10
CA TYR A 204 -0.57 8.13 23.55
C TYR A 204 -0.62 8.23 22.02
N ALA A 205 0.48 7.96 21.31
CA ALA A 205 0.40 7.80 19.86
C ALA A 205 -0.25 6.44 19.59
N PRO A 206 -1.47 6.37 19.01
CA PRO A 206 -2.11 5.08 18.74
C PRO A 206 -1.16 4.25 17.89
N VAL A 207 -0.76 3.10 18.43
CA VAL A 207 -0.02 2.08 17.68
C VAL A 207 -0.96 1.65 16.55
N PRO A 208 -0.57 1.79 15.27
CA PRO A 208 -1.38 1.31 14.16
C PRO A 208 -1.45 -0.22 14.27
N GLY A 209 -2.52 -0.73 14.88
CA GLY A 209 -2.64 -2.15 15.19
C GLY A 209 -3.61 -2.49 16.32
N SER A 210 -3.94 -1.56 17.23
CA SER A 210 -4.88 -1.85 18.34
C SER A 210 -6.37 -1.67 17.99
N GLY A 211 -6.72 -1.44 16.72
CA GLY A 211 -8.13 -1.36 16.30
C GLY A 211 -8.37 -1.14 14.81
N MET A 212 -7.50 -0.40 14.10
CA MET A 212 -7.73 -0.08 12.68
C MET A 212 -7.23 -1.13 11.67
N GLY A 213 -6.37 -2.07 12.08
CA GLY A 213 -5.84 -3.10 11.18
C GLY A 213 -6.85 -4.19 10.81
N HIS A 214 -7.91 -4.35 11.61
CA HIS A 214 -8.97 -5.33 11.35
C HIS A 214 -10.03 -4.82 10.36
N GLU A 215 -10.27 -3.52 10.28
CA GLU A 215 -11.27 -2.96 9.37
C GLU A 215 -10.75 -2.87 7.93
N PHE A 216 -9.46 -2.55 7.74
CA PHE A 216 -8.86 -2.55 6.40
C PHE A 216 -8.80 -3.94 5.75
N ARG A 217 -8.74 -5.02 6.54
CA ARG A 217 -8.85 -6.40 6.02
C ARG A 217 -10.28 -6.80 5.65
N ARG A 218 -11.29 -6.22 6.30
CA ARG A 218 -12.70 -6.47 5.95
C ARG A 218 -13.11 -5.75 4.67
N LEU A 219 -12.50 -4.61 4.33
CA LEU A 219 -12.83 -3.87 3.11
C LEU A 219 -12.23 -4.48 1.82
N LEU A 220 -11.31 -5.43 1.96
CA LEU A 220 -10.62 -6.14 0.88
C LEU A 220 -11.03 -7.62 0.76
N GLN A 221 -12.00 -8.08 1.55
CA GLN A 221 -12.67 -9.37 1.42
C GLN A 221 -14.12 -9.15 0.99
#